data_AF-E8ZIQ2-F1
#
_entry.id   AF-E8ZIQ2-F1
#
_cell.length_a   1.000
_cell.length_b   1.000
_cell.length_c   1.000
_cell.angle_alpha   90.00
_cell.angle_beta   90.00
_cell.angle_gamma   90.00
#
_symmetry.space_group_name_H-M   'P 1'
#
loop_
_entity.id
_entity.type
_entity.pdbx_description
1 polymer ?
#
loop_
_entity_poly.entity_id
_entity_poly.type
_entity_poly.pdbx_seq_one_letter_code
_entity_poly.pdbx_strand_id
1 'polypeptide(L)'
;MSPSKFFVAGTSLAGGGGLVGAGVWYSEGGKAPSEEKVKTVSEKRELPIESQEVQDSQPAEESKAVISSIETGSGYTCHIFEVNGNPVNKVLREIKDQKGFLGGLSSNEKTFKDDVEHACKGTNNKVSVTASINVRHVYVYQNQNKSNWVYSSSIQTQDWTKSKNFQEPSASQIKTV
;
A
#
# COMPACT_ATOMS: atom_id res chain seq x y z
N MET A 1 -50.14 27.28 17.83
CA MET A 1 -49.46 28.18 16.86
C MET A 1 -48.62 27.33 15.92
N SER A 2 -48.99 27.31 14.64
CA SER A 2 -48.16 26.84 13.51
C SER A 2 -48.11 28.00 12.50
N PRO A 3 -47.20 28.05 11.50
CA PRO A 3 -45.97 27.30 11.24
C PRO A 3 -44.76 28.27 11.04
N SER A 4 -43.56 27.80 10.68
CA SER A 4 -43.06 27.97 9.29
C SER A 4 -41.84 27.10 9.03
N LYS A 5 -41.90 26.35 7.93
CA LYS A 5 -40.80 25.63 7.29
C LYS A 5 -40.18 26.58 6.26
N PHE A 6 -38.86 26.70 6.24
CA PHE A 6 -38.15 27.38 5.15
C PHE A 6 -37.46 26.33 4.28
N PHE A 7 -37.87 26.26 3.02
CA PHE A 7 -37.16 25.57 1.95
C PHE A 7 -36.25 26.59 1.26
N VAL A 8 -34.96 26.29 1.14
CA VAL A 8 -34.03 27.06 0.30
C VAL A 8 -33.86 26.32 -1.02
N ALA A 9 -34.50 26.82 -2.07
CA ALA A 9 -34.26 26.43 -3.45
C ALA A 9 -33.17 27.34 -4.02
N GLY A 10 -32.01 26.77 -4.33
CA GLY A 10 -30.92 27.46 -5.02
C GLY A 10 -31.04 27.29 -6.53
N THR A 11 -31.08 28.41 -7.25
CA THR A 11 -31.17 28.51 -8.71
C THR A 11 -29.81 28.52 -9.40
N SER A 12 -29.74 27.81 -10.53
CA SER A 12 -29.09 28.14 -11.82
C SER A 12 -27.57 28.31 -11.93
N LEU A 13 -26.98 27.64 -12.93
CA LEU A 13 -26.05 28.27 -13.87
C LEU A 13 -26.16 27.61 -15.26
N ALA A 14 -26.22 28.48 -16.27
CA ALA A 14 -26.41 28.22 -17.69
C ALA A 14 -25.07 28.24 -18.45
N GLY A 15 -25.11 27.73 -19.70
CA GLY A 15 -24.08 27.91 -20.73
C GLY A 15 -23.10 26.74 -20.81
N GLY A 16 -22.75 26.18 -21.96
CA GLY A 16 -22.88 26.63 -23.33
C GLY A 16 -21.62 26.16 -24.09
N GLY A 17 -21.76 25.82 -25.37
CA GLY A 17 -20.62 25.74 -26.30
C GLY A 17 -20.02 24.35 -26.47
N GLY A 18 -20.28 23.74 -27.63
CA GLY A 18 -19.63 22.52 -28.08
C GLY A 18 -18.24 22.74 -28.65
N LEU A 19 -17.60 21.64 -29.05
CA LEU A 19 -16.53 21.63 -30.03
C LEU A 19 -16.69 20.42 -30.95
N VAL A 20 -16.88 20.74 -32.22
CA VAL A 20 -16.68 19.90 -33.41
C VAL A 20 -15.19 19.55 -33.56
N GLY A 21 -14.90 18.38 -34.13
CA GLY A 21 -13.52 18.06 -34.52
C GLY A 21 -13.37 16.63 -35.02
N ALA A 22 -13.75 16.41 -36.28
CA ALA A 22 -13.41 15.21 -37.03
C ALA A 22 -11.88 15.07 -37.17
N GLY A 23 -11.40 13.84 -37.06
CA GLY A 23 -10.02 13.46 -37.36
C GLY A 23 -9.98 12.05 -37.89
N VAL A 24 -10.14 11.92 -39.20
CA VAL A 24 -9.80 10.71 -39.97
C VAL A 24 -8.28 10.59 -39.95
N TRP A 25 -7.76 9.40 -39.62
CA TRP A 25 -6.40 9.04 -39.98
C TRP A 25 -6.41 7.76 -40.80
N TYR A 26 -5.70 7.89 -41.91
CA TYR A 26 -5.54 7.00 -43.03
C TYR A 26 -4.80 5.71 -42.63
N SER A 27 -5.18 4.59 -43.23
CA SER A 27 -4.41 3.35 -43.23
C SER A 27 -3.13 3.53 -44.05
N GLU A 28 -1.96 3.15 -43.52
CA GLU A 28 -0.85 2.76 -44.39
C GLU A 28 0.08 1.76 -43.70
N GLY A 29 0.09 0.54 -44.24
CA GLY A 29 1.30 -0.21 -44.56
C GLY A 29 2.19 -0.74 -43.43
N GLY A 30 2.28 -2.07 -43.38
CA GLY A 30 3.62 -2.69 -43.39
C GLY A 30 3.94 -3.74 -42.34
N LYS A 31 3.74 -5.01 -42.73
CA LYS A 31 4.59 -6.19 -42.49
C LYS A 31 4.86 -6.67 -41.03
N ALA A 32 4.23 -7.80 -40.70
CA ALA A 32 4.91 -8.92 -40.02
C ALA A 32 5.95 -9.54 -41.00
N PRO A 33 7.06 -10.18 -40.56
CA PRO A 33 7.07 -11.43 -39.78
C PRO A 33 8.23 -11.41 -38.72
N SER A 34 8.64 -12.44 -37.97
CA SER A 34 8.47 -13.89 -38.00
C SER A 34 8.72 -14.45 -36.59
N GLU A 35 8.14 -15.61 -36.32
CA GLU A 35 8.64 -16.56 -35.32
C GLU A 35 10.12 -16.88 -35.58
N GLU A 36 10.94 -17.03 -34.52
CA GLU A 36 11.91 -18.12 -34.50
C GLU A 36 12.14 -18.62 -33.08
N LYS A 37 12.12 -19.95 -33.01
CA LYS A 37 12.10 -20.85 -31.88
C LYS A 37 13.49 -21.48 -31.85
N VAL A 38 14.27 -21.30 -30.78
CA VAL A 38 15.43 -22.16 -30.55
C VAL A 38 15.45 -22.68 -29.13
N LYS A 39 15.39 -24.01 -29.07
CA LYS A 39 15.38 -24.91 -27.94
C LYS A 39 16.73 -25.64 -27.96
N THR A 40 17.53 -25.56 -26.90
CA THR A 40 18.72 -26.41 -26.67
C THR A 40 18.97 -26.33 -25.16
N VAL A 41 18.77 -27.32 -24.27
CA VAL A 41 19.07 -28.77 -24.16
C VAL A 41 20.57 -29.12 -24.16
N SER A 42 21.10 -29.32 -22.95
CA SER A 42 22.12 -30.32 -22.55
C SER A 42 22.32 -30.13 -21.03
N GLU A 43 21.70 -30.91 -20.15
CA GLU A 43 22.05 -32.28 -19.74
C GLU A 43 23.52 -32.47 -19.36
N LYS A 44 23.79 -32.60 -18.04
CA LYS A 44 24.66 -33.65 -17.47
C LYS A 44 24.51 -33.75 -15.92
N ARG A 45 23.83 -34.80 -15.48
CA ARG A 45 23.98 -35.53 -14.19
C ARG A 45 25.44 -36.04 -14.07
N GLU A 46 26.09 -36.29 -12.93
CA GLU A 46 25.65 -36.89 -11.67
C GLU A 46 26.80 -36.79 -10.64
N LEU A 47 26.46 -36.93 -9.35
CA LEU A 47 27.34 -37.04 -8.17
C LEU A 47 28.22 -38.32 -8.20
N PRO A 48 29.20 -38.45 -7.28
CA PRO A 48 28.90 -39.19 -6.06
C PRO A 48 29.40 -38.54 -4.75
N ILE A 49 28.66 -38.90 -3.69
CA ILE A 49 28.78 -38.62 -2.26
C ILE A 49 29.88 -39.50 -1.66
N GLU A 50 30.72 -39.00 -0.74
CA GLU A 50 31.01 -39.66 0.54
C GLU A 50 31.62 -38.70 1.57
N SER A 51 31.19 -38.89 2.81
CA SER A 51 31.30 -38.09 4.03
C SER A 51 32.72 -37.80 4.54
N GLN A 52 32.87 -36.66 5.22
CA GLN A 52 33.39 -36.71 6.60
C GLN A 52 32.87 -35.54 7.45
N GLU A 53 32.20 -35.98 8.51
CA GLU A 53 31.69 -35.28 9.67
C GLU A 53 32.85 -34.82 10.55
N VAL A 54 32.93 -33.52 10.87
CA VAL A 54 33.25 -33.04 12.24
C VAL A 54 32.47 -31.75 12.47
N GLN A 55 31.57 -31.84 13.44
CA GLN A 55 30.87 -30.74 14.07
C GLN A 55 31.89 -29.76 14.69
N ASP A 56 31.78 -28.48 14.35
CA ASP A 56 31.94 -27.46 15.37
C ASP A 56 30.74 -26.52 15.27
N SER A 57 29.93 -26.59 16.32
CA SER A 57 28.61 -25.97 16.39
C SER A 57 28.81 -24.51 16.79
N GLN A 58 28.99 -23.64 15.80
CA GLN A 58 28.72 -22.22 16.01
C GLN A 58 27.28 -21.97 15.57
N PRO A 59 26.33 -21.71 16.49
CA PRO A 59 25.04 -21.19 16.08
C PRO A 59 25.30 -19.88 15.36
N ALA A 60 24.99 -19.84 14.06
CA ALA A 60 24.80 -18.57 13.38
C ALA A 60 23.80 -17.78 14.23
N GLU A 61 24.24 -16.68 14.82
CA GLU A 61 23.36 -15.64 15.32
C GLU A 61 22.55 -15.17 14.11
N GLU A 62 21.42 -15.83 13.88
CA GLU A 62 20.27 -15.22 13.27
C GLU A 62 19.93 -14.06 14.20
N SER A 63 20.44 -12.87 13.87
CA SER A 63 20.14 -11.63 14.57
C SER A 63 18.63 -11.55 14.67
N LYS A 64 18.08 -11.89 15.84
CA LYS A 64 16.65 -11.81 16.11
C LYS A 64 16.26 -10.38 15.81
N ALA A 65 15.58 -10.17 14.68
CA ALA A 65 15.05 -8.87 14.34
C ALA A 65 14.27 -8.39 15.56
N VAL A 66 14.65 -7.23 16.11
CA VAL A 66 14.02 -6.69 17.31
C VAL A 66 12.59 -6.34 16.94
N ILE A 67 11.65 -7.25 17.20
CA ILE A 67 10.22 -7.01 16.99
C ILE A 67 9.77 -6.16 18.16
N SER A 68 9.59 -4.86 17.93
CA SER A 68 9.14 -3.92 18.95
C SER A 68 7.81 -3.29 18.57
N SER A 69 6.78 -3.53 19.38
CA SER A 69 5.41 -3.08 19.14
C SER A 69 5.05 -1.83 19.96
N ILE A 70 4.14 -1.01 19.44
CA ILE A 70 3.59 0.13 20.20
C ILE A 70 2.71 -0.40 21.34
N GLU A 71 2.84 0.18 22.52
CA GLU A 71 1.95 -0.12 23.64
C GLU A 71 0.55 0.43 23.37
N THR A 72 -0.43 -0.46 23.39
CA THR A 72 -1.85 -0.14 23.24
C THR A 72 -2.49 -0.13 24.62
N GLY A 73 -3.03 1.02 25.04
CA GLY A 73 -3.68 1.14 26.36
C GLY A 73 -5.00 0.36 26.49
N SER A 74 -5.46 -0.25 25.40
CA SER A 74 -6.80 -0.77 25.17
C SER A 74 -6.83 -2.30 24.99
N GLY A 75 -5.71 -2.98 25.24
CA GLY A 75 -5.64 -4.45 25.34
C GLY A 75 -5.69 -5.21 24.01
N TYR A 76 -5.60 -4.52 22.87
CA TYR A 76 -5.52 -5.14 21.54
C TYR A 76 -4.13 -4.99 20.91
N THR A 77 -3.76 -5.89 20.01
CA THR A 77 -2.52 -5.81 19.23
C THR A 77 -2.71 -4.86 18.04
N CYS A 78 -1.80 -3.90 17.87
CA CYS A 78 -1.75 -3.08 16.66
C CYS A 78 -0.74 -3.67 15.67
N HIS A 79 -1.10 -3.77 14.40
CA HIS A 79 -0.18 -4.05 13.29
C HIS A 79 -0.17 -2.86 12.34
N ILE A 80 1.02 -2.47 11.90
CA ILE A 80 1.19 -1.39 10.93
C ILE A 80 1.56 -2.01 9.59
N PHE A 81 0.82 -1.65 8.54
CA PHE A 81 1.06 -2.11 7.19
C PHE A 81 1.41 -0.92 6.29
N GLU A 82 2.43 -1.11 5.47
CA GLU A 82 2.73 -0.22 4.38
C GLU A 82 1.87 -0.59 3.15
N VAL A 83 1.24 0.41 2.55
CA VAL A 83 0.48 0.28 1.30
C VAL A 83 1.06 1.17 0.21
N ASN A 84 0.75 0.87 -1.05
CA ASN A 84 1.36 1.53 -2.21
C ASN A 84 0.94 3.00 -2.39
N GLY A 85 -0.13 3.46 -1.74
CA GLY A 85 -0.63 4.82 -1.89
C GLY A 85 -2.08 5.01 -1.46
N ASN A 86 -2.66 6.10 -1.94
CA ASN A 86 -4.08 6.43 -1.82
C ASN A 86 -4.58 6.86 -3.21
N PRO A 87 -5.43 6.07 -3.91
CA PRO A 87 -6.11 4.86 -3.43
C PRO A 87 -5.17 3.66 -3.22
N VAL A 88 -5.59 2.72 -2.35
CA VAL A 88 -4.83 1.51 -2.03
C VAL A 88 -5.05 0.45 -3.09
N ASN A 89 -3.98 0.06 -3.79
CA ASN A 89 -3.98 -1.00 -4.81
C ASN A 89 -3.05 -2.16 -4.45
N LYS A 90 -2.32 -2.09 -3.33
CA LYS A 90 -1.50 -3.20 -2.83
C LYS A 90 -1.07 -2.96 -1.39
N VAL A 91 -1.08 -4.02 -0.57
CA VAL A 91 -0.32 -4.07 0.68
C VAL A 91 1.11 -4.48 0.37
N LEU A 92 2.08 -3.65 0.73
CA LEU A 92 3.48 -3.86 0.43
C LEU A 92 4.13 -4.79 1.46
N ARG A 93 3.97 -4.49 2.75
CA ARG A 93 4.53 -5.28 3.85
C ARG A 93 3.93 -4.89 5.20
N GLU A 94 4.12 -5.74 6.18
CA GLU A 94 3.94 -5.42 7.59
C GLU A 94 5.22 -4.82 8.17
N ILE A 95 5.08 -3.77 8.97
CA ILE A 95 6.15 -3.14 9.73
C ILE A 95 6.19 -3.81 11.11
N LYS A 96 7.11 -4.78 11.28
CA LYS A 96 7.25 -5.57 12.51
C LYS A 96 7.92 -4.79 13.65
N ASP A 97 8.96 -4.02 13.34
CA ASP A 97 9.62 -3.13 14.29
C ASP A 97 8.95 -1.76 14.27
N GLN A 98 7.82 -1.64 14.97
CA GLN A 98 7.00 -0.43 14.99
C GLN A 98 7.68 0.70 15.75
N LYS A 99 8.33 0.41 16.88
CA LYS A 99 9.06 1.45 17.64
C LYS A 99 10.29 1.91 16.86
N GLY A 100 11.06 1.01 16.23
CA GLY A 100 12.18 1.39 15.38
C GLY A 100 11.73 2.14 14.13
N PHE A 101 10.62 1.72 13.51
CA PHE A 101 10.01 2.46 12.40
C PHE A 101 9.68 3.89 12.79
N LEU A 102 8.87 4.11 13.84
CA LEU A 102 8.51 5.47 14.27
C LEU A 102 9.69 6.25 14.85
N GLY A 103 10.64 5.58 15.49
CA GLY A 103 11.86 6.16 16.04
C GLY A 103 12.84 6.63 14.97
N GLY A 104 12.92 5.91 13.84
CA GLY A 104 13.82 6.22 12.72
C GLY A 104 13.37 7.37 11.82
N LEU A 105 12.12 7.83 11.97
CA LEU A 105 11.59 8.97 11.22
C LEU A 105 12.13 10.29 11.74
N SER A 106 12.23 11.28 10.87
CA SER A 106 12.76 12.60 11.19
C SER A 106 11.82 13.41 12.10
N SER A 107 12.34 14.49 12.70
CA SER A 107 11.59 15.34 13.65
C SER A 107 10.41 16.08 13.00
N ASN A 108 10.49 16.38 11.70
CA ASN A 108 9.40 16.99 10.93
C ASN A 108 8.21 16.04 10.68
N GLU A 109 8.35 14.74 10.97
CA GLU A 109 7.26 13.75 10.85
C GLU A 109 6.49 13.56 12.17
N LYS A 110 6.61 14.49 13.13
CA LYS A 110 5.94 14.40 14.44
C LYS A 110 4.44 14.14 14.32
N THR A 111 3.74 14.87 13.45
CA THR A 111 2.29 14.67 13.26
C THR A 111 1.96 13.27 12.76
N PHE A 112 2.77 12.72 11.85
CA PHE A 112 2.59 11.35 11.38
C PHE A 112 2.79 10.34 12.51
N LYS A 113 3.85 10.49 13.31
CA LYS A 113 4.12 9.62 14.47
C LYS A 113 2.94 9.62 15.44
N ASP A 114 2.52 10.82 15.85
CA ASP A 114 1.40 11.01 16.77
C ASP A 114 0.12 10.37 16.21
N ASP A 115 -0.17 10.58 14.92
CA ASP A 115 -1.34 10.01 14.26
C ASP A 115 -1.35 8.48 14.23
N VAL A 116 -0.22 7.86 13.90
CA VAL A 116 -0.08 6.39 13.89
C VAL A 116 -0.18 5.83 15.30
N GLU A 117 0.46 6.45 16.28
CA GLU A 117 0.34 6.04 17.68
C GLU A 117 -1.09 6.15 18.18
N HIS A 118 -1.78 7.26 17.89
CA HIS A 118 -3.17 7.45 18.29
C HIS A 118 -4.11 6.49 17.59
N ALA A 119 -3.88 6.17 16.32
CA ALA A 119 -4.63 5.14 15.59
C ALA A 119 -4.40 3.74 16.21
N CYS A 120 -3.15 3.43 16.57
CA CYS A 120 -2.81 2.20 17.27
C CYS A 120 -3.37 2.17 18.69
N LYS A 121 -3.54 3.29 19.39
CA LYS A 121 -4.13 3.34 20.74
C LYS A 121 -5.66 3.47 20.74
N GLY A 122 -6.25 3.84 19.60
CA GLY A 122 -7.69 4.05 19.44
C GLY A 122 -8.13 5.34 20.13
N THR A 123 -7.30 6.38 20.04
CA THR A 123 -7.44 7.66 20.76
C THR A 123 -7.44 8.84 19.79
N ASN A 124 -7.78 10.04 20.27
CA ASN A 124 -7.72 11.29 19.49
C ASN A 124 -8.45 11.24 18.13
N ASN A 125 -9.55 10.48 18.06
CA ASN A 125 -10.37 10.29 16.86
C ASN A 125 -9.60 9.72 15.66
N LYS A 126 -8.43 9.13 15.89
CA LYS A 126 -7.66 8.43 14.85
C LYS A 126 -8.20 7.02 14.70
N VAL A 127 -8.50 6.66 13.46
CA VAL A 127 -9.16 5.41 13.11
C VAL A 127 -8.13 4.34 12.74
N SER A 128 -8.45 3.10 13.10
CA SER A 128 -7.75 1.90 12.67
C SER A 128 -8.78 0.86 12.26
N VAL A 129 -8.35 -0.10 11.44
CA VAL A 129 -9.24 -1.15 10.95
C VAL A 129 -9.30 -2.28 11.96
N THR A 130 -10.51 -2.70 12.32
CA THR A 130 -10.71 -3.86 13.18
C THR A 130 -10.55 -5.15 12.37
N ALA A 131 -9.41 -5.83 12.54
CA ALA A 131 -9.12 -7.08 11.85
C ALA A 131 -9.70 -8.30 12.59
N SER A 132 -9.72 -8.24 13.92
CA SER A 132 -10.38 -9.19 14.82
C SER A 132 -10.67 -8.52 16.18
N ILE A 133 -11.28 -9.25 17.12
CA ILE A 133 -11.68 -8.71 18.44
C ILE A 133 -10.55 -7.95 19.15
N ASN A 134 -9.33 -8.50 19.12
CA ASN A 134 -8.14 -7.95 19.78
C ASN A 134 -7.04 -7.55 18.80
N VAL A 135 -7.36 -7.35 17.52
CA VAL A 135 -6.37 -6.96 16.51
C VAL A 135 -6.86 -5.75 15.73
N ARG A 136 -5.99 -4.75 15.63
CA ARG A 136 -6.19 -3.55 14.83
C ARG A 136 -5.10 -3.43 13.79
N HIS A 137 -5.47 -3.05 12.58
CA HIS A 137 -4.55 -2.74 11.49
C HIS A 137 -4.54 -1.24 11.24
N VAL A 138 -3.34 -0.68 11.10
CA VAL A 138 -3.12 0.71 10.68
C VAL A 138 -2.37 0.68 9.35
N TYR A 139 -2.90 1.36 8.35
CA TYR A 139 -2.26 1.45 7.03
C TYR A 139 -1.55 2.79 6.86
N VAL A 140 -0.34 2.78 6.32
CA VAL A 140 0.46 3.98 6.03
C VAL A 140 1.04 3.88 4.64
N TYR A 141 1.32 5.00 4.00
CA TYR A 141 1.94 5.03 2.68
C TYR A 141 2.94 6.18 2.58
N GLN A 142 3.86 6.10 1.64
CA GLN A 142 4.70 7.23 1.28
C GLN A 142 4.02 8.08 0.22
N ASN A 143 4.20 9.41 0.27
CA ASN A 143 3.75 10.29 -0.79
C ASN A 143 4.40 9.92 -2.16
N GLN A 144 3.90 10.50 -3.26
CA GLN A 144 4.38 10.18 -4.62
C GLN A 144 5.90 10.35 -4.79
N ASN A 145 6.49 11.31 -4.05
CA ASN A 145 7.92 11.60 -4.10
C ASN A 145 8.75 10.78 -3.10
N LYS A 146 8.13 9.86 -2.36
CA LYS A 146 8.75 9.02 -1.30
C LYS A 146 9.49 9.82 -0.23
N SER A 147 9.12 11.08 -0.05
CA SER A 147 9.81 12.01 0.85
C SER A 147 9.21 12.05 2.24
N ASN A 148 7.93 11.70 2.40
CA ASN A 148 7.25 11.71 3.68
C ASN A 148 6.28 10.53 3.80
N TRP A 149 6.14 10.03 5.01
CA TRP A 149 5.10 9.09 5.38
C TRP A 149 3.78 9.81 5.63
N VAL A 150 2.70 9.13 5.26
CA VAL A 150 1.34 9.64 5.36
C VAL A 150 0.46 8.60 6.02
N TYR A 151 -0.20 9.06 7.09
CA TYR A 151 -1.38 8.42 7.65
C TYR A 151 -2.59 9.17 7.13
N SER A 152 -3.59 8.45 6.63
CA SER A 152 -4.87 9.04 6.22
C SER A 152 -6.01 8.14 6.66
N SER A 153 -7.08 8.74 7.18
CA SER A 153 -8.33 8.02 7.50
C SER A 153 -9.00 7.42 6.26
N SER A 154 -8.77 8.01 5.08
CA SER A 154 -9.36 7.54 3.81
C SER A 154 -8.89 6.14 3.41
N ILE A 155 -7.73 5.69 3.91
CA ILE A 155 -7.20 4.34 3.67
C ILE A 155 -7.45 3.39 4.85
N GLN A 156 -8.11 3.83 5.92
CA GLN A 156 -8.49 2.99 7.07
C GLN A 156 -9.94 2.47 6.97
N THR A 157 -10.44 2.27 5.75
CA THR A 157 -11.85 1.94 5.50
C THR A 157 -12.13 0.45 5.51
N GLN A 158 -11.12 -0.38 5.23
CA GLN A 158 -11.26 -1.84 5.17
C GLN A 158 -9.93 -2.54 5.45
N ASP A 159 -10.00 -3.85 5.70
CA ASP A 159 -8.81 -4.67 5.90
C ASP A 159 -8.18 -5.03 4.54
N TRP A 160 -7.20 -4.23 4.13
CA TRP A 160 -6.48 -4.42 2.87
C TRP A 160 -5.69 -5.72 2.82
N THR A 161 -5.36 -6.33 3.95
CA THR A 161 -4.65 -7.63 3.97
C THR A 161 -5.54 -8.78 3.48
N LYS A 162 -6.86 -8.60 3.53
CA LYS A 162 -7.87 -9.56 3.05
C LYS A 162 -8.44 -9.18 1.70
N SER A 163 -8.01 -8.07 1.12
CA SER A 163 -8.53 -7.59 -0.17
C SER A 163 -8.00 -8.47 -1.31
N LYS A 164 -8.93 -9.04 -2.09
CA LYS A 164 -8.61 -9.90 -3.24
C LYS A 164 -8.68 -9.17 -4.59
N ASN A 165 -9.30 -8.00 -4.61
CA ASN A 165 -9.55 -7.21 -5.83
C ASN A 165 -8.95 -5.81 -5.66
N PHE A 166 -7.64 -5.71 -5.72
CA PHE A 166 -7.03 -4.41 -5.93
C PHE A 166 -7.30 -3.98 -7.36
N GLN A 167 -7.87 -2.79 -7.57
CA GLN A 167 -7.97 -2.23 -8.91
C GLN A 167 -6.55 -1.87 -9.36
N GLU A 168 -6.03 -2.55 -10.38
CA GLU A 168 -4.78 -2.08 -10.98
C GLU A 168 -5.00 -0.65 -11.51
N PRO A 169 -4.05 0.27 -11.27
CA PRO A 169 -4.09 1.55 -11.95
C PRO A 169 -4.01 1.29 -13.46
N SER A 170 -5.12 1.55 -14.15
CA SER A 170 -5.21 1.42 -15.61
C SER A 170 -4.03 2.14 -16.26
N ALA A 171 -3.32 1.44 -17.15
CA ALA A 171 -2.13 1.92 -17.86
C ALA A 171 -2.34 3.21 -18.69
N SER A 172 -3.55 3.74 -18.77
CA SER A 172 -3.87 5.00 -19.47
C SER A 172 -3.42 6.28 -18.73
N GLN A 173 -2.82 6.21 -17.54
CA GLN A 173 -2.34 7.40 -16.81
C GLN A 173 -0.82 7.61 -16.85
N ILE A 174 -0.05 6.77 -17.54
CA ILE A 174 1.37 7.05 -17.80
C ILE A 174 1.45 8.04 -18.98
N LYS A 175 1.14 9.32 -18.72
CA LYS A 175 1.63 10.40 -19.57
C LYS A 175 3.09 10.64 -19.19
N THR A 176 3.99 10.02 -19.95
CA THR A 176 5.39 10.42 -20.01
C THR A 176 5.44 11.90 -20.43
N VAL A 177 5.99 12.75 -19.58
CA VAL A 177 6.39 14.13 -19.93
C VAL A 177 7.84 14.09 -20.39
#